data_AF-A0A1Q6JSM6-F1
#
_entry.id   AF-A0A1Q6JSM6-F1
#
_cell.length_a   1.000
_cell.length_b   1.000
_cell.length_c   1.000
_cell.angle_alpha   90.00
_cell.angle_beta   90.00
_cell.angle_gamma   90.00
#
_symmetry.space_group_name_H-M   'P 1'
#
loop_
_entity.id
_entity.type
_entity.pdbx_description
1 polymer ?
#
loop_
_entity_poly.entity_id
_entity_poly.type
_entity_poly.pdbx_seq_one_letter_code
_entity_poly.pdbx_strand_id
1 'polypeptide(L)'
;MNKKIEDTNEKIYNAFSEVLLLARSTFYAHYKTKEDLLKSVCTTIFSHVFSHVLKEEKSHDFSRSSIFDYKHFITHIFYHIKDESRLIHAILLSQSKAIFLDYMREGVREFATACVVNGFVDLKGLPEKLIMGIFSNM
;
A
#
# COMPACT_ATOMS: atom_id res chain seq x y z
N MET A 1 -6.20 -20.94 -26.56
CA MET A 1 -6.45 -20.40 -25.21
C MET A 1 -5.28 -19.58 -24.62
N ASN A 2 -4.13 -19.45 -25.31
CA ASN A 2 -2.93 -18.79 -24.76
C ASN A 2 -2.70 -17.33 -25.18
N LYS A 3 -3.30 -16.84 -26.27
CA LYS A 3 -3.05 -15.48 -26.77
C LYS A 3 -3.57 -14.36 -25.86
N LYS A 4 -4.67 -14.61 -25.14
CA LYS A 4 -5.31 -13.63 -24.25
C LYS A 4 -4.57 -13.45 -22.91
N ILE A 5 -3.82 -14.46 -22.48
CA ILE A 5 -2.99 -14.42 -21.25
C ILE A 5 -1.69 -13.65 -21.53
N GLU A 6 -1.08 -13.86 -22.69
CA GLU A 6 0.10 -13.09 -23.13
C GLU A 6 -0.21 -11.59 -23.31
N ASP A 7 -1.32 -11.24 -23.96
CA ASP A 7 -1.78 -9.84 -24.10
C ASP A 7 -2.03 -9.15 -22.75
N THR A 8 -2.48 -9.91 -21.74
CA THR A 8 -2.76 -9.35 -20.40
C THR A 8 -1.45 -9.12 -19.65
N ASN A 9 -0.50 -10.05 -19.75
CA ASN A 9 0.83 -9.88 -19.16
C ASN A 9 1.61 -8.75 -19.82
N GLU A 10 1.51 -8.57 -21.14
CA GLU A 10 2.17 -7.48 -21.87
C GLU A 10 1.58 -6.12 -21.48
N LYS A 11 0.25 -6.02 -21.30
CA LYS A 11 -0.40 -4.81 -20.80
C LYS A 11 -0.03 -4.49 -19.34
N ILE A 12 0.06 -5.51 -18.49
CA ILE A 12 0.54 -5.36 -17.11
C ILE A 12 1.99 -4.88 -17.13
N TYR A 13 2.85 -5.50 -17.95
CA TYR A 13 4.25 -5.10 -18.10
C TYR A 13 4.40 -3.69 -18.64
N ASN A 14 3.55 -3.27 -19.58
CA ASN A 14 3.57 -1.91 -20.12
C ASN A 14 3.04 -0.90 -19.11
N ALA A 15 2.02 -1.22 -18.32
CA ALA A 15 1.55 -0.37 -17.23
C ALA A 15 2.60 -0.23 -16.10
N PHE A 16 3.24 -1.34 -15.73
CA PHE A 16 4.39 -1.32 -14.82
C PHE A 16 5.54 -0.54 -15.43
N SER A 17 5.88 -0.80 -16.70
CA SER A 17 6.97 -0.14 -17.42
C SER A 17 6.70 1.35 -17.56
N GLU A 18 5.50 1.83 -17.84
CA GLU A 18 5.17 3.26 -17.96
C GLU A 18 5.28 3.98 -16.62
N VAL A 19 4.82 3.37 -15.53
CA VAL A 19 5.03 3.90 -14.17
C VAL A 19 6.52 3.87 -13.78
N LEU A 20 7.23 2.82 -14.17
CA LEU A 20 8.66 2.61 -13.92
C LEU A 20 9.56 3.26 -14.99
N LEU A 21 9.01 3.91 -16.02
CA LEU A 21 9.77 4.47 -17.15
C LEU A 21 10.43 5.80 -16.77
N LEU A 22 9.91 6.48 -15.75
CA LEU A 22 10.66 7.53 -15.02
C LEU A 22 11.89 6.95 -14.29
N ALA A 23 11.96 5.63 -14.09
CA ALA A 23 13.08 4.89 -13.48
C ALA A 23 13.79 3.93 -14.46
N ARG A 24 13.53 4.00 -15.78
CA ARG A 24 14.06 3.00 -16.74
C ARG A 24 15.58 3.01 -16.87
N SER A 25 16.24 4.15 -16.68
CA SER A 25 17.70 4.25 -16.69
C SER A 25 18.35 3.67 -15.42
N THR A 26 17.59 3.46 -14.34
CA THR A 26 18.05 2.85 -13.07
C THR A 26 17.57 1.39 -12.90
N PHE A 27 16.69 0.91 -13.78
CA PHE A 27 15.99 -0.38 -13.69
C PHE A 27 16.90 -1.61 -13.53
N TYR A 28 17.95 -1.74 -14.34
CA TYR A 28 18.87 -2.89 -14.30
C TYR A 28 20.15 -2.63 -13.49
N ALA A 29 20.35 -1.41 -12.98
CA ALA A 29 21.52 -1.08 -12.17
C ALA A 29 21.33 -1.41 -10.68
N HIS A 30 20.07 -1.42 -10.19
CA HIS A 30 19.79 -1.47 -8.75
C HIS A 30 18.99 -2.69 -8.26
N TYR A 31 18.25 -3.39 -9.11
CA TYR A 31 17.38 -4.49 -8.68
C TYR A 31 17.68 -5.80 -9.41
N LYS A 32 17.84 -6.89 -8.65
CA LYS A 32 18.20 -8.22 -9.16
C LYS A 32 16.99 -9.00 -9.67
N THR A 33 15.80 -8.77 -9.10
CA THR A 33 14.55 -9.48 -9.44
C THR A 33 13.36 -8.52 -9.50
N LYS A 34 12.26 -8.99 -10.09
CA LYS A 34 10.98 -8.24 -10.11
C LYS A 34 10.41 -8.08 -8.72
N GLU A 35 10.61 -9.08 -7.87
CA GLU A 35 10.21 -9.08 -6.47
C GLU A 35 10.96 -8.02 -5.68
N ASP A 36 12.26 -7.83 -5.93
CA ASP A 36 13.04 -6.77 -5.30
C ASP A 36 12.54 -5.38 -5.70
N LEU A 37 12.16 -5.23 -6.98
CA LEU A 37 11.54 -4.00 -7.45
C LEU A 37 10.18 -3.77 -6.80
N LEU A 38 9.33 -4.80 -6.74
CA LEU A 38 8.01 -4.71 -6.11
C LEU A 38 8.14 -4.37 -4.62
N LYS A 39 9.10 -4.97 -3.90
CA LYS A 39 9.41 -4.61 -2.52
C LYS A 39 9.80 -3.14 -2.40
N SER A 40 10.65 -2.63 -3.29
CA SER A 40 11.04 -1.22 -3.28
C SER A 40 9.84 -0.29 -3.54
N VAL A 41 9.00 -0.63 -4.51
CA VAL A 41 7.76 0.11 -4.80
C VAL A 41 6.83 0.09 -3.58
N CYS A 42 6.63 -1.08 -2.97
CA CYS A 42 5.84 -1.21 -1.75
C CYS A 42 6.43 -0.37 -0.61
N THR A 43 7.74 -0.46 -0.36
CA THR A 43 8.42 0.36 0.65
C THR A 43 8.16 1.84 0.42
N THR A 44 8.33 2.35 -0.81
CA THR A 44 8.06 3.76 -1.11
C THR A 44 6.60 4.14 -0.87
N ILE A 45 5.64 3.36 -1.42
CA ILE A 45 4.20 3.64 -1.28
C ILE A 45 3.82 3.64 0.21
N PHE A 46 4.14 2.57 0.92
CA PHE A 46 3.68 2.41 2.30
C PHE A 46 4.43 3.32 3.28
N SER A 47 5.70 3.66 3.05
CA SER A 47 6.38 4.67 3.87
C SER A 47 5.74 6.05 3.73
N HIS A 48 5.17 6.35 2.57
CA HIS A 48 4.44 7.59 2.33
C HIS A 48 3.04 7.54 2.94
N VAL A 49 2.25 6.51 2.61
CA VAL A 49 0.86 6.34 3.07
C VAL A 49 0.78 6.26 4.60
N PHE A 50 1.73 5.57 5.25
CA PHE A 50 1.80 5.41 6.70
C PHE A 50 2.74 6.43 7.38
N SER A 51 3.17 7.49 6.69
CA SER A 51 4.03 8.53 7.25
C SER A 51 3.32 9.27 8.40
N HIS A 52 4.07 9.57 9.47
CA HIS A 52 3.62 10.45 10.55
C HIS A 52 3.46 11.93 10.12
N VAL A 53 4.03 12.29 8.98
CA VAL A 53 3.92 13.63 8.39
C VAL A 53 3.26 13.48 7.02
N LEU A 54 1.99 13.89 6.95
CA LEU A 54 1.24 13.94 5.70
C LEU A 54 1.49 15.28 5.01
N LYS A 55 1.57 15.26 3.69
CA LYS A 55 1.71 16.45 2.85
C LYS A 55 0.43 16.68 2.06
N GLU A 56 0.28 17.88 1.56
CA GLU A 56 -0.78 18.19 0.59
C GLU A 56 -0.49 17.39 -0.69
N GLU A 57 -1.50 16.67 -1.18
CA GLU A 57 -1.43 15.89 -2.42
C GLU A 57 -2.32 16.51 -3.49
N LYS A 58 -2.11 16.14 -4.75
CA LYS A 58 -2.83 16.74 -5.88
C LYS A 58 -4.36 16.56 -5.83
N SER A 59 -4.82 15.44 -5.27
CA SER A 59 -6.23 15.03 -5.30
C SER A 59 -6.93 15.17 -3.94
N HIS A 60 -6.16 15.35 -2.86
CA HIS A 60 -6.65 15.40 -1.48
C HIS A 60 -5.60 16.06 -0.57
N ASP A 61 -6.04 16.63 0.56
CA ASP A 61 -5.14 17.26 1.53
C ASP A 61 -5.44 16.75 2.94
N PHE A 62 -4.46 16.03 3.51
CA PHE A 62 -4.46 15.61 4.91
C PHE A 62 -3.29 16.21 5.70
N SER A 63 -2.60 17.22 5.15
CA SER A 63 -1.42 17.84 5.77
C SER A 63 -1.71 18.48 7.13
N ARG A 64 -2.97 18.81 7.40
CA ARG A 64 -3.46 19.40 8.65
C ARG A 64 -4.24 18.41 9.51
N SER A 65 -4.39 17.17 9.08
CA SER A 65 -5.11 16.14 9.82
C SER A 65 -4.23 15.55 10.90
N SER A 66 -4.83 15.22 12.04
CA SER A 66 -4.16 14.38 13.02
C SER A 66 -3.99 12.99 12.44
N ILE A 67 -2.76 12.45 12.47
CA ILE A 67 -2.49 11.06 12.10
C ILE A 67 -3.28 10.07 12.95
N PHE A 68 -3.76 10.49 14.13
CA PHE A 68 -4.54 9.66 15.04
C PHE A 68 -6.05 9.72 14.78
N ASP A 69 -6.49 10.55 13.84
CA ASP A 69 -7.84 10.45 13.32
C ASP A 69 -7.90 9.32 12.29
N TYR A 70 -8.26 8.13 12.77
CA TYR A 70 -8.37 6.94 11.95
C TYR A 70 -9.32 7.11 10.76
N LYS A 71 -10.31 8.02 10.81
CA LYS A 71 -11.19 8.27 9.66
C LYS A 71 -10.43 8.97 8.55
N HIS A 72 -9.66 10.01 8.87
CA HIS A 72 -8.80 10.69 7.90
C HIS A 72 -7.77 9.72 7.33
N PHE A 73 -7.16 8.90 8.19
CA PHE A 73 -6.16 7.94 7.79
C PHE A 73 -6.69 6.84 6.85
N ILE A 74 -7.83 6.22 7.18
CA ILE A 74 -8.49 5.24 6.31
C ILE A 74 -8.91 5.89 4.99
N THR A 75 -9.41 7.13 5.04
CA THR A 75 -9.80 7.87 3.84
C THR A 75 -8.59 8.16 2.95
N HIS A 76 -7.44 8.51 3.54
CA HIS A 76 -6.18 8.72 2.85
C HIS A 76 -5.73 7.46 2.09
N ILE A 77 -5.77 6.30 2.73
CA ILE A 77 -5.52 5.01 2.08
C ILE A 77 -6.45 4.82 0.87
N PHE A 78 -7.75 5.12 1.01
CA PHE A 78 -8.69 4.96 -0.11
C PHE A 78 -8.45 5.91 -1.27
N TYR A 79 -7.98 7.14 -1.01
CA TYR A 79 -7.56 8.04 -2.08
C TYR A 79 -6.39 7.48 -2.86
N HIS A 80 -5.35 6.98 -2.20
CA HIS A 80 -4.23 6.31 -2.87
C HIS A 80 -4.69 5.07 -3.67
N ILE A 81 -5.54 4.22 -3.09
CA ILE A 81 -6.11 3.07 -3.82
C ILE A 81 -6.85 3.51 -5.10
N LYS A 82 -7.57 4.63 -5.04
CA LYS A 82 -8.30 5.18 -6.18
C LYS A 82 -7.35 5.77 -7.23
N ASP A 83 -6.42 6.61 -6.80
CA ASP A 83 -5.51 7.36 -7.67
C ASP A 83 -4.50 6.43 -8.36
N GLU A 84 -4.01 5.42 -7.64
CA GLU A 84 -3.11 4.38 -8.17
C GLU A 84 -3.84 3.11 -8.62
N SER A 85 -5.16 3.18 -8.81
CA SER A 85 -6.01 2.01 -9.10
C SER A 85 -5.50 1.12 -10.23
N ARG A 86 -4.93 1.69 -11.30
CA ARG A 86 -4.32 0.92 -12.40
C ARG A 86 -3.11 0.11 -11.95
N LEU A 87 -2.21 0.72 -11.19
CA LEU A 87 -1.00 0.09 -10.66
C LEU A 87 -1.37 -1.00 -9.65
N ILE A 88 -2.24 -0.67 -8.69
CA ILE A 88 -2.70 -1.62 -7.67
C ILE A 88 -3.42 -2.79 -8.31
N HIS A 89 -4.30 -2.54 -9.28
CA HIS A 89 -4.97 -3.60 -10.03
C HIS A 89 -3.95 -4.53 -10.74
N ALA A 90 -2.92 -3.97 -11.38
CA ALA A 90 -1.87 -4.75 -12.02
C ALA A 90 -1.07 -5.60 -11.00
N ILE A 91 -0.71 -5.04 -9.84
CA ILE A 91 -0.03 -5.75 -8.75
C ILE A 91 -0.90 -6.91 -8.25
N LEU A 92 -2.19 -6.68 -8.00
CA LEU A 92 -3.11 -7.67 -7.46
C LEU A 92 -3.40 -8.84 -8.42
N LEU A 93 -3.29 -8.62 -9.73
CA LEU A 93 -3.37 -9.68 -10.74
C LEU A 93 -2.04 -10.44 -10.94
N SER A 94 -0.93 -9.90 -10.44
CA SER A 94 0.38 -10.51 -10.60
C SER A 94 0.59 -11.74 -9.69
N GLN A 95 1.59 -12.56 -10.02
CA GLN A 95 2.02 -13.67 -9.17
C GLN A 95 2.65 -13.19 -7.85
N SER A 96 3.13 -11.94 -7.80
CA SER A 96 3.83 -11.37 -6.65
C SER A 96 2.91 -10.57 -5.71
N LYS A 97 1.59 -10.64 -5.89
CA LYS A 97 0.59 -9.89 -5.09
C LYS A 97 0.71 -10.10 -3.58
N ALA A 98 1.19 -11.26 -3.14
CA ALA A 98 1.40 -11.57 -1.73
C ALA A 98 2.32 -10.53 -1.07
N ILE A 99 3.39 -10.10 -1.76
CA ILE A 99 4.32 -9.07 -1.26
C ILE A 99 3.57 -7.78 -0.94
N PHE A 100 2.74 -7.29 -1.87
CA PHE A 100 1.96 -6.08 -1.65
C PHE A 100 0.95 -6.22 -0.51
N LEU A 101 0.25 -7.36 -0.45
CA LEU A 101 -0.73 -7.63 0.60
C LEU A 101 -0.09 -7.73 1.98
N ASP A 102 1.12 -8.26 2.07
CA ASP A 102 1.88 -8.36 3.32
C ASP A 102 2.28 -6.98 3.81
N TYR A 103 2.82 -6.12 2.94
CA TYR A 103 3.13 -4.74 3.32
C TYR A 103 1.87 -3.95 3.74
N MET A 104 0.76 -4.10 3.01
CA MET A 104 -0.49 -3.44 3.39
C MET A 104 -1.00 -3.93 4.75
N ARG A 105 -0.94 -5.24 4.99
CA ARG A 105 -1.35 -5.84 6.26
C ARG A 105 -0.51 -5.30 7.42
N GLU A 106 0.81 -5.26 7.27
CA GLU A 106 1.69 -4.80 8.34
C GLU A 106 1.54 -3.30 8.61
N GLY A 107 1.45 -2.46 7.58
CA GLY A 107 1.18 -1.03 7.79
C GLY A 107 -0.16 -0.76 8.50
N VAL A 108 -1.23 -1.45 8.07
CA VAL A 108 -2.55 -1.32 8.74
C VAL A 108 -2.48 -1.84 10.18
N ARG A 109 -1.73 -2.91 10.43
CA ARG A 109 -1.54 -3.46 11.78
C ARG A 109 -0.84 -2.46 12.67
N GLU A 110 0.32 -1.94 12.27
CA GLU A 110 1.08 -0.96 13.05
C GLU A 110 0.22 0.26 13.39
N PHE A 111 -0.52 0.77 12.41
CA PHE A 111 -1.47 1.87 12.61
C PHE A 111 -2.58 1.53 13.61
N ALA A 112 -3.22 0.37 13.45
CA ALA A 112 -4.30 -0.07 14.33
C ALA A 112 -3.81 -0.29 15.77
N THR A 113 -2.63 -0.87 15.94
CA THR A 113 -1.97 -1.04 17.25
C THR A 113 -1.73 0.32 17.89
N ALA A 114 -1.17 1.28 17.15
CA ALA A 114 -0.95 2.64 17.66
C ALA A 114 -2.27 3.31 18.09
N CYS A 115 -3.35 3.13 17.33
CA CYS A 115 -4.67 3.64 17.68
C CYS A 115 -5.19 3.08 19.01
N VAL A 116 -5.02 1.78 19.24
CA VAL A 116 -5.47 1.10 20.46
C VAL A 116 -4.60 1.46 21.67
N VAL A 117 -3.28 1.34 21.55
CA VAL A 117 -2.34 1.54 22.66
C VAL A 117 -2.40 2.98 23.19
N ASN A 118 -2.61 3.96 22.31
CA ASN A 118 -2.74 5.36 22.71
C ASN A 118 -4.18 5.77 23.08
N GLY A 119 -5.14 4.84 23.08
CA GLY A 119 -6.52 5.11 23.49
C GLY A 119 -7.33 5.96 22.49
N PHE A 120 -6.93 6.00 21.22
CA PHE A 120 -7.65 6.73 20.18
C PHE A 120 -8.93 6.01 19.71
N VAL A 121 -9.05 4.72 20.02
CA VAL A 121 -10.24 3.90 19.75
C VAL A 121 -10.64 3.14 21.01
N ASP A 122 -11.93 3.17 21.35
CA ASP A 122 -12.46 2.32 22.42
C ASP A 122 -12.51 0.87 21.94
N LEU A 123 -11.96 -0.03 22.75
CA LEU A 123 -12.04 -1.47 22.50
C LEU A 123 -13.47 -1.98 22.61
N LYS A 124 -14.34 -1.28 23.36
CA LYS A 124 -15.75 -1.62 23.49
C LYS A 124 -16.46 -1.41 22.15
N GLY A 125 -16.83 -2.53 21.52
CA GLY A 125 -17.54 -2.55 20.25
C GLY A 125 -16.68 -2.94 19.04
N LEU A 126 -15.37 -3.14 19.23
CA LEU A 126 -14.54 -3.73 18.19
C LEU A 126 -14.74 -5.26 18.13
N PRO A 127 -14.71 -5.89 16.94
CA PRO A 127 -14.77 -7.33 16.82
C PRO A 127 -13.60 -8.00 17.56
N GLU A 128 -13.87 -9.03 18.35
CA GLU A 128 -12.88 -9.74 19.16
C GLU A 128 -11.69 -10.27 18.33
N LYS A 129 -11.94 -10.73 17.10
CA LYS A 129 -10.88 -11.16 16.18
C LYS A 129 -9.89 -10.04 15.83
N LEU A 130 -10.38 -8.80 15.73
CA LEU A 130 -9.55 -7.63 15.43
C LEU A 130 -8.73 -7.24 16.66
N ILE A 131 -9.33 -7.29 17.84
CA ILE A 131 -8.65 -7.11 19.14
C ILE A 131 -7.54 -8.16 19.29
N MET A 132 -7.88 -9.44 19.14
CA MET A 132 -6.91 -10.54 19.24
C MET A 132 -5.78 -10.40 18.24
N GLY A 133 -6.04 -10.02 16.98
CA GLY A 133 -4.99 -9.84 15.98
C GLY A 133 -4.02 -8.68 16.25
N ILE A 134 -4.44 -7.69 17.05
CA ILE A 134 -3.61 -6.58 17.52
C ILE A 134 -2.72 -7.05 18.68
N PHE A 135 -3.28 -7.78 19.65
CA PHE A 135 -2.56 -8.21 20.86
C PHE A 135 -1.77 -9.51 20.72
N SER A 136 -2.08 -10.36 19.73
CA SER A 136 -1.43 -11.68 19.57
C SER A 136 0.03 -11.63 19.12
N ASN A 137 0.53 -10.46 18.70
CA ASN A 137 1.88 -10.26 18.17
C ASN A 137 2.63 -9.12 18.89
N MET A 138 2.13 -8.72 20.06
CA MET A 138 2.75 -7.71 20.94
C MET A 138 3.66 -8.39 21.96
#